data_AF-A0AA45C692-F1
#
_entry.id   AF-A0AA45C692-F1
#
_cell.length_a   1.000
_cell.length_b   1.000
_cell.length_c   1.000
_cell.angle_alpha   90.00
_cell.angle_beta   90.00
_cell.angle_gamma   90.00
#
_symmetry.space_group_name_H-M   'P 1'
#
loop_
_entity.id
_entity.type
_entity.pdbx_description
1 polymer ?
#
loop_
_entity_poly.entity_id
_entity_poly.type
_entity_poly.pdbx_seq_one_letter_code
_entity_poly.pdbx_strand_id
1 'polypeptide(L)'
;MKNIFIILLSVISFSLTVIFFSYDLFYSLTLFIIGLTSFYGLFNNNHIWYHKSAHIIVASLMGIILFVFDLLKYLSNWLAYALDPNNFPTYNISIFIFGVICILLFRYEFNYLKKKK
;
A
#
# COMPACT_ATOMS: atom_id res chain seq x y z
N MET A 1 -6.24 16.67 8.92
CA MET A 1 -6.57 15.31 8.44
C MET A 1 -5.55 14.77 7.44
N LYS A 2 -5.29 15.44 6.31
CA LYS A 2 -4.33 14.93 5.29
C LYS A 2 -2.96 14.55 5.84
N ASN A 3 -2.36 15.37 6.70
CA ASN A 3 -1.08 15.04 7.35
C ASN A 3 -1.15 13.73 8.17
N ILE A 4 -2.29 13.46 8.82
CA ILE A 4 -2.49 12.23 9.61
C ILE A 4 -2.48 11.01 8.69
N PHE A 5 -3.20 11.07 7.56
CA PHE A 5 -3.21 9.97 6.58
C PHE A 5 -1.84 9.72 5.98
N ILE A 6 -1.08 10.77 5.69
CA ILE A 6 0.27 10.65 5.16
C ILE A 6 1.23 10.04 6.20
N ILE A 7 1.17 10.51 7.46
CA ILE A 7 1.97 9.94 8.56
C ILE A 7 1.61 8.47 8.75
N LEU A 8 0.32 8.14 8.77
CA LEU A 8 -0.16 6.78 8.93
C LEU A 8 0.35 5.86 7.82
N LEU A 9 0.21 6.27 6.54
CA LEU A 9 0.74 5.52 5.41
C LEU A 9 2.25 5.34 5.52
N SER A 10 2.99 6.41 5.80
CA SER A 10 4.45 6.37 5.91
C SER A 10 4.93 5.42 7.01
N VAL A 11 4.39 5.55 8.23
CA VAL A 11 4.78 4.74 9.38
C VAL A 11 4.48 3.25 9.16
N ILE A 12 3.27 2.93 8.67
CA ILE A 12 2.89 1.53 8.41
C ILE A 12 3.75 0.94 7.27
N SER A 13 4.00 1.71 6.21
CA SER A 13 4.81 1.22 5.10
C SER A 13 6.26 0.96 5.52
N PHE A 14 6.86 1.85 6.31
CA PHE A 14 8.22 1.65 6.81
C PHE A 14 8.32 0.50 7.82
N SER A 15 7.33 0.33 8.71
CA SER A 15 7.35 -0.81 9.64
C SER A 15 7.25 -2.14 8.89
N LEU A 16 6.37 -2.24 7.88
CA LEU A 16 6.28 -3.43 7.03
C LEU A 16 7.54 -3.64 6.19
N THR A 17 8.19 -2.58 5.72
CA THR A 17 9.47 -2.68 5.00
C THR A 17 10.52 -3.42 5.81
N VAL A 18 10.66 -3.07 7.09
CA VAL A 18 11.62 -3.70 8.02
C VAL A 18 11.27 -5.17 8.23
N ILE A 19 9.98 -5.48 8.40
CA ILE A 19 9.51 -6.86 8.57
C ILE A 19 9.85 -7.70 7.33
N PHE A 20 9.56 -7.21 6.13
CA PHE A 20 9.73 -7.96 4.88
C PHE A 20 11.16 -7.96 4.32
N PHE A 21 12.08 -7.16 4.86
CA PHE A 21 13.45 -7.03 4.36
C PHE A 21 14.18 -8.37 4.25
N SER A 22 13.98 -9.26 5.22
CA SER A 22 14.64 -10.58 5.28
C SER A 22 13.87 -11.69 4.55
N TYR A 23 12.60 -11.46 4.18
CA TYR A 23 11.75 -12.50 3.59
C TYR A 23 11.60 -12.36 2.08
N ASP A 24 11.33 -11.14 1.60
CA ASP A 24 11.07 -10.91 0.19
C ASP A 24 11.38 -9.44 -0.17
N LEU A 25 12.47 -9.27 -0.93
CA LEU A 25 12.96 -7.97 -1.36
C LEU A 25 11.95 -7.20 -2.21
N PHE A 26 11.08 -7.88 -2.96
CA PHE A 26 10.07 -7.21 -3.78
C PHE A 26 9.04 -6.47 -2.90
N TYR A 27 8.51 -7.14 -1.87
CA TYR A 27 7.58 -6.50 -0.94
C TYR A 27 8.28 -5.38 -0.15
N SER A 28 9.49 -5.64 0.35
CA SER A 28 10.25 -4.65 1.12
C SER A 28 10.50 -3.38 0.30
N LEU A 29 11.00 -3.50 -0.93
CA LEU A 29 11.32 -2.35 -1.78
C LEU A 29 10.05 -1.59 -2.21
N THR A 30 8.97 -2.31 -2.52
CA THR A 30 7.68 -1.68 -2.86
C THR A 30 7.12 -0.89 -1.69
N LEU A 31 7.09 -1.47 -0.49
CA LEU A 31 6.65 -0.80 0.73
C LEU A 31 7.53 0.40 1.08
N PHE A 32 8.84 0.29 0.84
CA PHE A 32 9.77 1.40 1.03
C PHE A 32 9.44 2.58 0.11
N ILE A 33 9.17 2.32 -1.17
CA ILE A 33 8.76 3.35 -2.14
C ILE A 33 7.44 4.00 -1.71
N ILE A 34 6.46 3.22 -1.26
CA ILE A 34 5.17 3.74 -0.77
C ILE A 34 5.38 4.63 0.47
N GLY A 35 6.24 4.19 1.38
CA GLY A 35 6.63 4.92 2.58
C GLY A 35 7.31 6.25 2.25
N LEU A 36 8.27 6.25 1.32
CA LEU A 36 8.96 7.45 0.83
C LEU A 36 8.02 8.41 0.12
N THR A 37 7.15 7.91 -0.76
CA THR A 37 6.17 8.74 -1.49
C THR A 37 5.26 9.47 -0.51
N SER A 38 4.78 8.75 0.51
CA SER A 38 3.99 9.34 1.58
C SER A 38 4.82 10.35 2.37
N PHE A 39 5.99 9.96 2.86
CA PHE A 39 6.86 10.82 3.67
C PHE A 39 7.22 12.14 2.96
N TYR A 40 7.53 12.10 1.67
CA TYR A 40 7.82 13.28 0.87
C TYR A 40 6.62 14.25 0.80
N GLY A 41 5.40 13.72 0.79
CA GLY A 41 4.17 14.50 0.87
C GLY A 41 4.00 15.32 2.16
N LEU A 42 4.76 15.02 3.23
CA LEU A 42 4.74 15.81 4.47
C LEU A 42 5.55 17.10 4.39
N PHE A 43 6.75 17.03 3.81
CA PHE A 43 7.73 18.13 3.86
C PHE A 43 7.52 19.17 2.78
N ASN A 44 6.74 18.83 1.74
CA ASN A 44 6.56 19.74 0.63
C ASN A 44 5.40 20.72 0.89
N ASN A 45 5.75 21.96 1.24
CA ASN A 45 4.84 23.10 1.44
C ASN A 45 4.44 23.78 0.13
N ASN A 46 4.20 22.99 -0.92
CA ASN A 46 3.66 23.52 -2.17
C ASN A 46 2.32 24.24 -1.91
N HIS A 47 2.17 25.44 -2.46
CA HIS A 47 0.94 26.26 -2.37
C HIS A 47 -0.29 25.60 -3.01
N ILE A 48 -0.09 24.49 -3.73
CA ILE A 48 -1.13 23.75 -4.43
C ILE A 48 -1.95 22.93 -3.42
N TRP A 49 -3.21 23.30 -3.24
CA TRP A 49 -4.13 22.73 -2.24
C TRP A 49 -4.34 21.20 -2.34
N TYR A 50 -4.14 20.61 -3.52
CA TYR A 50 -4.29 19.18 -3.78
C TYR A 50 -2.99 18.37 -3.69
N HIS A 51 -1.82 19.02 -3.52
CA HIS A 51 -0.52 18.35 -3.53
C HIS A 51 -0.45 17.17 -2.54
N LYS A 52 -0.89 17.39 -1.30
CA LYS A 52 -0.94 16.34 -0.26
C LYS A 52 -1.91 15.21 -0.62
N SER A 53 -3.04 15.52 -1.26
CA SER A 53 -3.98 14.50 -1.72
C SER A 53 -3.40 13.67 -2.87
N ALA A 54 -2.58 14.27 -3.74
CA ALA A 54 -1.88 13.53 -4.80
C ALA A 54 -0.95 12.46 -4.21
N HIS A 55 -0.14 12.81 -3.20
CA HIS A 55 0.73 11.83 -2.52
C HIS A 55 -0.06 10.72 -1.84
N ILE A 56 -1.16 11.03 -1.16
CA ILE A 56 -2.02 10.00 -0.55
C ILE A 56 -2.59 9.07 -1.63
N ILE A 57 -3.09 9.62 -2.74
CA ILE A 57 -3.69 8.84 -3.83
C ILE A 57 -2.65 7.94 -4.50
N VAL A 58 -1.47 8.47 -4.82
CA VAL A 58 -0.40 7.70 -5.48
C VAL A 58 0.12 6.59 -4.56
N ALA A 59 0.40 6.90 -3.30
CA ALA A 59 0.83 5.90 -2.32
C ALA A 59 -0.24 4.81 -2.11
N SER A 60 -1.51 5.21 -1.99
CA SER A 60 -2.62 4.26 -1.85
C SER A 60 -2.79 3.40 -3.10
N LEU A 61 -2.63 3.97 -4.30
CA LEU A 61 -2.73 3.23 -5.56
C LEU A 61 -1.63 2.16 -5.67
N MET A 62 -0.39 2.52 -5.31
CA MET A 62 0.72 1.56 -5.24
C MET A 62 0.44 0.44 -4.22
N GLY A 63 -0.12 0.78 -3.05
CA GLY A 63 -0.54 -0.22 -2.05
C GLY A 63 -1.65 -1.15 -2.55
N ILE A 64 -2.60 -0.63 -3.33
CA ILE A 64 -3.65 -1.45 -3.98
C ILE A 64 -3.05 -2.39 -5.02
N ILE A 65 -2.07 -1.93 -5.81
CA ILE A 65 -1.38 -2.80 -6.79
C ILE A 65 -0.65 -3.94 -6.06
N LEU A 66 0.06 -3.63 -4.97
CA LEU A 66 0.73 -4.63 -4.14
C LEU A 66 -0.25 -5.65 -3.56
N PHE A 67 -1.42 -5.18 -3.11
CA PHE A 67 -2.51 -6.03 -2.63
C PHE A 67 -3.04 -6.98 -3.71
N VAL A 68 -3.32 -6.47 -4.91
CA VAL A 68 -3.78 -7.29 -6.04
C VAL A 68 -2.72 -8.31 -6.43
N PHE A 69 -1.45 -7.92 -6.44
CA PHE A 69 -0.34 -8.83 -6.70
C PHE A 69 -0.29 -9.97 -5.68
N ASP A 70 -0.41 -9.67 -4.39
CA ASP A 70 -0.40 -10.70 -3.34
C ASP A 70 -1.61 -11.64 -3.43
N LEU A 71 -2.78 -11.10 -3.79
CA LEU A 71 -4.00 -11.88 -4.01
C LEU A 71 -3.85 -12.82 -5.21
N LEU A 72 -3.24 -12.36 -6.31
CA LEU A 72 -2.93 -13.20 -7.47
C LEU A 72 -1.91 -14.29 -7.12
N LYS A 73 -0.88 -13.97 -6.34
CA LYS A 73 0.10 -14.94 -5.84
C LYS A 73 -0.59 -16.01 -4.98
N TYR A 74 -1.50 -15.61 -4.12
CA TYR A 74 -2.28 -16.54 -3.29
C TYR A 74 -3.19 -17.46 -4.13
N LEU A 75 -3.91 -16.91 -5.13
CA LEU A 75 -4.70 -17.71 -6.06
C LEU A 75 -3.83 -18.70 -6.87
N SER A 76 -2.64 -18.26 -7.29
CA SER A 76 -1.67 -19.11 -7.98
C SER A 76 -1.17 -20.25 -7.09
N ASN A 77 -0.93 -19.97 -5.80
CA ASN A 77 -0.52 -20.99 -4.83
C ASN A 77 -1.63 -22.03 -4.60
N TRP A 78 -2.89 -21.60 -4.60
CA TRP A 78 -4.04 -22.52 -4.56
C TRP A 78 -4.11 -23.44 -5.77
N LEU A 79 -3.83 -22.92 -6.96
CA LEU A 79 -3.76 -23.73 -8.17
C LEU A 79 -2.61 -24.73 -8.10
N ALA A 80 -1.44 -24.31 -7.58
CA ALA A 80 -0.30 -25.19 -7.38
C ALA A 80 -0.59 -26.30 -6.35
N TYR A 81 -1.31 -25.98 -5.27
CA TYR A 81 -1.74 -26.97 -4.27
C TYR A 81 -2.66 -28.05 -4.87
N ALA A 82 -3.52 -27.68 -5.82
CA ALA A 82 -4.37 -28.64 -6.52
C ALA A 82 -3.56 -29.63 -7.38
N LEU A 83 -2.34 -29.27 -7.80
CA LEU A 83 -1.44 -30.10 -8.59
C LEU A 83 -0.43 -30.88 -7.73
N ASP A 84 0.03 -30.28 -6.63
CA ASP A 84 0.91 -30.90 -5.63
C ASP A 84 0.44 -30.56 -4.21
N PRO A 85 -0.20 -31.51 -3.51
CA PRO A 85 -0.76 -31.30 -2.17
C PRO A 85 0.27 -30.93 -1.10
N ASN A 86 1.58 -31.03 -1.39
CA ASN A 86 2.62 -30.64 -0.43
C ASN A 86 2.88 -29.12 -0.42
N ASN A 87 2.44 -28.39 -1.45
CA ASN A 87 2.63 -26.95 -1.55
C ASN A 87 1.48 -26.17 -0.91
N PHE A 88 1.50 -26.05 0.42
CA PHE A 88 0.46 -25.31 1.14
C PHE A 88 0.43 -23.83 0.73
N PRO A 89 -0.77 -23.26 0.46
CA PRO A 89 -0.89 -21.87 0.08
C PRO A 89 -0.54 -20.94 1.25
N THR A 90 0.49 -20.12 1.07
CA THR A 90 0.89 -19.09 2.03
C THR A 90 0.17 -17.77 1.76
N TYR A 91 -0.24 -17.09 2.83
CA TYR A 91 -1.03 -15.86 2.76
C TYR A 91 -0.43 -14.75 3.63
N ASN A 92 -0.16 -13.59 3.03
CA ASN A 92 0.44 -12.45 3.73
C ASN A 92 -0.65 -11.55 4.32
N ILE A 93 -1.13 -11.90 5.52
CA ILE A 93 -2.18 -11.15 6.23
C ILE A 93 -1.84 -9.65 6.36
N SER A 94 -0.57 -9.33 6.61
CA SER A 94 -0.11 -7.94 6.75
C SER A 94 -0.32 -7.11 5.47
N ILE A 95 -0.05 -7.71 4.29
CA ILE A 95 -0.24 -7.05 3.00
C ILE A 95 -1.73 -6.90 2.69
N PHE A 96 -2.54 -7.91 3.06
CA PHE A 96 -3.99 -7.82 2.92
C PHE A 96 -4.57 -6.64 3.72
N ILE A 97 -4.24 -6.54 5.01
CA ILE A 97 -4.72 -5.45 5.87
C ILE A 97 -4.25 -4.09 5.32
N PHE A 98 -2.99 -3.99 4.94
CA PHE A 98 -2.42 -2.78 4.34
C PHE A 98 -3.16 -2.37 3.06
N GLY A 99 -3.45 -3.33 2.19
CA GLY A 99 -4.23 -3.13 0.97
C GLY A 99 -5.62 -2.58 1.22
N VAL A 100 -6.35 -3.15 2.20
CA VAL A 100 -7.68 -2.67 2.59
C VAL A 100 -7.63 -1.22 3.09
N ILE A 101 -6.63 -0.87 3.90
CA ILE A 101 -6.41 0.51 4.36
C ILE A 101 -6.19 1.44 3.15
N CYS A 102 -5.37 1.03 2.18
CA CYS A 102 -5.10 1.81 0.97
C CYS A 102 -6.38 2.03 0.13
N ILE A 103 -7.23 1.01 -0.02
CA ILE A 103 -8.52 1.13 -0.72
C ILE A 103 -9.42 2.17 -0.04
N LEU A 104 -9.53 2.13 1.30
CA LEU A 104 -10.34 3.08 2.06
C LEU A 104 -9.83 4.52 1.92
N LEU A 105 -8.52 4.72 2.05
CA LEU A 105 -7.89 6.04 1.90
C LEU A 105 -8.03 6.59 0.48
N PHE A 106 -7.80 5.76 -0.53
CA PHE A 106 -7.99 6.14 -1.93
C PHE A 106 -9.42 6.60 -2.18
N ARG A 107 -10.42 5.82 -1.74
CA ARG A 107 -11.84 6.15 -1.92
C ARG A 107 -12.21 7.44 -1.20
N TYR A 108 -11.70 7.64 0.02
CA TYR A 108 -11.94 8.86 0.80
C TYR A 108 -11.38 10.09 0.10
N GLU A 109 -10.10 10.09 -0.27
CA GLU A 109 -9.46 11.25 -0.91
C GLU A 109 -10.03 11.52 -2.30
N PHE A 110 -10.34 10.48 -3.08
CA PHE A 110 -10.95 10.65 -4.40
C PHE A 110 -12.32 11.33 -4.31
N ASN A 111 -13.14 10.94 -3.33
CA ASN A 111 -14.43 11.57 -3.08
C ASN A 111 -14.28 13.01 -2.56
N TYR A 112 -13.27 13.27 -1.72
CA TYR A 112 -12.97 14.62 -1.24
C TYR A 112 -12.61 15.55 -2.39
N LEU A 113 -11.75 15.11 -3.32
CA LEU A 113 -11.35 15.89 -4.49
C LEU A 113 -12.52 16.16 -5.44
N LYS A 114 -13.42 15.17 -5.64
CA LYS A 114 -14.63 15.36 -6.44
C LYS A 114 -15.55 16.45 -5.90
N LYS A 115 -15.67 16.58 -4.57
CA LYS A 115 -16.51 17.60 -3.92
C LYS A 115 -15.93 19.01 -3.96
N LYS A 116 -14.63 19.15 -4.25
CA LYS A 116 -13.92 20.43 -4.31
C LYS A 116 -13.69 20.95 -5.74
N LYS A 117 -14.12 20.19 -6.75
CA LYS A 117 -14.28 20.67 -8.13
C LYS A 117 -15.56 21.50 -8.22
#